data_AF-D5EQ15-F1
#
_entry.id   AF-D5EQ15-F1
#
_cell.length_a   1.000
_cell.length_b   1.000
_cell.length_c   1.000
_cell.angle_alpha   90.00
_cell.angle_beta   90.00
_cell.angle_gamma   90.00
#
_symmetry.space_group_name_H-M   'P 1'
#
loop_
_entity.id
_entity.type
_entity.pdbx_description
1 polymer ?
#
loop_
_entity_poly.entity_id
_entity_poly.type
_entity_poly.pdbx_seq_one_letter_code
_entity_poly.pdbx_strand_id
1 'polypeptide(L)'
;MPKTPSNPFRFNQVVAKEYFCRRPESSLLTELIESGQNVALIGPRRTGKTSLALEVCRKAKRRVVHCDMMRVGSYSDVIRRLAEAALRSNQGPTIESFLQAIAHLRPTWSIDPISGGTQLTVSPSSKSTPENVIDTLRLIEKRCKATNSCLFIDEFQDLTALPKHESFIAQMRSEIQRWDDTAILFAGSDREQMKALFTDPTSPFYQSATVLTIDRLDAKTFTRYIQRRFTQSGKAIEPPIIEHVLELTGHHPNSAQKLLHFLWSKTADGATADATILEAALSLTIRAEQDEFERALDTLTHMQGRALKALAQLGGQSTTGSTFLETARIRNPTSASKALTRCVQLKILLKDQSSYRFTNPFFKIWLQRLPT
;
A
#
# COMPACT_ATOMS: atom_id res chain seq x y z
N MET A 1 27.47 -26.68 -4.17
CA MET A 1 26.05 -26.97 -4.47
C MET A 1 25.44 -25.76 -5.16
N PRO A 2 24.82 -25.89 -6.34
CA PRO A 2 24.06 -24.78 -6.90
C PRO A 2 22.95 -24.40 -5.91
N LYS A 3 22.86 -23.12 -5.54
CA LYS A 3 21.80 -22.63 -4.65
C LYS A 3 20.46 -22.95 -5.30
N THR A 4 19.60 -23.71 -4.63
CA THR A 4 18.20 -23.87 -5.03
C THR A 4 17.61 -22.48 -5.25
N PRO A 5 17.01 -22.19 -6.43
CA PRO A 5 16.50 -20.85 -6.70
C PRO A 5 15.43 -20.49 -5.67
N SER A 6 15.60 -19.36 -4.97
CA SER A 6 14.58 -18.89 -4.03
C SER A 6 13.35 -18.41 -4.80
N ASN A 7 12.15 -18.61 -4.25
CA ASN A 7 10.90 -18.21 -4.91
C ASN A 7 10.94 -16.72 -5.34
N PRO A 8 10.75 -16.43 -6.65
CA PRO A 8 10.87 -15.09 -7.20
C PRO A 8 9.64 -14.20 -6.92
N PHE A 9 8.55 -14.75 -6.41
CA PHE A 9 7.30 -14.04 -6.17
C PHE A 9 7.15 -13.70 -4.69
N ARG A 10 7.01 -12.40 -4.41
CA ARG A 10 7.02 -11.83 -3.07
C ARG A 10 5.73 -11.05 -2.83
N PHE A 11 5.05 -11.35 -1.73
CA PHE A 11 3.79 -10.69 -1.34
C PHE A 11 3.87 -10.25 0.12
N ASN A 12 2.96 -9.36 0.53
CA ASN A 12 2.89 -8.75 1.87
C ASN A 12 4.14 -8.02 2.34
N GLN A 13 5.01 -7.63 1.42
CA GLN A 13 6.21 -6.86 1.71
C GLN A 13 6.52 -5.89 0.58
N VAL A 14 7.32 -4.89 0.91
CA VAL A 14 7.86 -3.94 -0.06
C VAL A 14 8.92 -4.64 -0.89
N VAL A 15 8.81 -4.55 -2.21
CA VAL A 15 9.74 -5.18 -3.16
C VAL A 15 10.60 -4.15 -3.88
N ALA A 16 11.81 -4.55 -4.25
CA ALA A 16 12.77 -3.75 -4.99
C ALA A 16 13.55 -4.63 -5.98
N LYS A 17 14.33 -4.01 -6.87
CA LYS A 17 15.22 -4.67 -7.83
C LYS A 17 14.50 -5.75 -8.64
N GLU A 18 14.98 -7.00 -8.60
CA GLU A 18 14.39 -8.11 -9.30
C GLU A 18 12.96 -8.43 -8.84
N TYR A 19 12.60 -8.18 -7.59
CA TYR A 19 11.25 -8.47 -7.11
C TYR A 19 10.23 -7.40 -7.54
N PHE A 20 10.68 -6.27 -8.10
CA PHE A 20 9.82 -5.19 -8.58
C PHE A 20 9.45 -5.37 -10.06
N CYS A 21 8.15 -5.40 -10.35
CA CYS A 21 7.64 -5.29 -11.72
C CYS A 21 7.62 -3.82 -12.14
N ARG A 22 8.25 -3.51 -13.28
CA ARG A 22 8.31 -2.13 -13.82
C ARG A 22 6.90 -1.57 -14.00
N ARG A 23 6.77 -0.28 -13.75
CA ARG A 23 5.55 0.51 -13.89
C ARG A 23 5.75 1.64 -14.90
N PRO A 24 4.73 2.02 -15.69
CA PRO A 24 4.84 3.15 -16.62
C PRO A 24 5.12 4.47 -15.89
N GLU A 25 4.60 4.64 -14.67
CA GLU A 25 4.78 5.84 -13.85
C GLU A 25 6.23 6.01 -13.36
N SER A 26 7.07 4.98 -13.43
CA SER A 26 8.46 5.03 -12.93
C SER A 26 9.30 6.11 -13.62
N SER A 27 9.14 6.33 -14.92
CA SER A 27 9.95 7.32 -15.65
C SER A 27 9.62 8.74 -15.20
N LEU A 28 8.34 9.11 -15.19
CA LEU A 28 7.87 10.43 -14.76
C LEU A 28 8.20 10.68 -13.27
N LEU A 29 8.02 9.66 -12.41
CA LEU A 29 8.38 9.79 -11.00
C LEU A 29 9.88 10.05 -10.82
N THR A 30 10.74 9.44 -11.65
CA THR A 30 12.19 9.68 -11.60
C THR A 30 12.52 11.12 -11.95
N GLU A 31 11.96 11.64 -13.06
CA GLU A 31 12.14 13.02 -13.50
C GLU A 31 11.70 14.04 -12.45
N LEU A 32 10.51 13.83 -11.85
CA LEU A 32 9.99 14.70 -10.80
C LEU A 32 10.87 14.69 -9.55
N ILE A 33 11.35 13.50 -9.13
CA ILE A 33 12.25 13.38 -7.99
C ILE A 33 13.58 14.06 -8.27
N GLU A 34 14.16 13.89 -9.46
CA GLU A 34 15.45 14.49 -9.83
C GLU A 34 15.36 16.03 -9.91
N SER A 35 14.20 16.57 -10.30
CA SER A 35 13.90 18.01 -10.34
C SER A 35 13.40 18.58 -9.00
N GLY A 36 13.48 17.80 -7.91
CA GLY A 36 13.07 18.25 -6.57
C GLY A 36 11.56 18.48 -6.40
N GLN A 37 10.74 18.02 -7.35
CA GLN A 37 9.30 18.23 -7.34
C GLN A 37 8.58 17.30 -6.37
N ASN A 38 7.57 17.84 -5.70
CA ASN A 38 6.72 17.07 -4.81
C ASN A 38 5.74 16.20 -5.60
N VAL A 39 5.52 14.96 -5.15
CA VAL A 39 4.65 14.01 -5.85
C VAL A 39 3.68 13.34 -4.88
N ALA A 40 2.40 13.29 -5.24
CA ALA A 40 1.35 12.57 -4.52
C ALA A 40 1.03 11.25 -5.24
N LEU A 41 1.42 10.12 -4.63
CA LEU A 41 1.14 8.76 -5.10
C LEU A 41 -0.20 8.27 -4.53
N ILE A 42 -1.23 8.25 -5.37
CA ILE A 42 -2.59 7.90 -4.97
C ILE A 42 -2.97 6.55 -5.54
N GLY A 43 -3.42 5.60 -4.72
CA GLY A 43 -3.85 4.32 -5.23
C GLY A 43 -4.33 3.37 -4.14
N PRO A 44 -5.04 2.29 -4.49
CA PRO A 44 -5.53 1.33 -3.51
C PRO A 44 -4.42 0.74 -2.62
N ARG A 45 -4.83 0.12 -1.50
CA ARG A 45 -3.90 -0.67 -0.67
C ARG A 45 -3.23 -1.75 -1.50
N ARG A 46 -1.95 -2.02 -1.21
CA ARG A 46 -1.17 -3.12 -1.79
C ARG A 46 -1.02 -3.10 -3.33
N THR A 47 -1.22 -1.95 -3.98
CA THR A 47 -0.84 -1.76 -5.39
C THR A 47 0.67 -1.56 -5.58
N GLY A 48 1.43 -1.28 -4.52
CA GLY A 48 2.89 -1.16 -4.60
C GLY A 48 3.40 0.27 -4.76
N LYS A 49 2.66 1.27 -4.24
CA LYS A 49 3.09 2.67 -4.15
C LYS A 49 4.45 2.82 -3.46
N THR A 50 4.58 2.27 -2.25
CA THR A 50 5.82 2.25 -1.47
C THR A 50 6.96 1.57 -2.23
N SER A 51 6.70 0.43 -2.87
CA SER A 51 7.71 -0.26 -3.71
C SER A 51 8.16 0.57 -4.90
N LEU A 52 7.23 1.25 -5.57
CA LEU A 52 7.54 2.16 -6.68
C LEU A 52 8.41 3.33 -6.20
N ALA A 53 8.01 4.02 -5.13
CA ALA A 53 8.75 5.14 -4.57
C ALA A 53 10.19 4.75 -4.20
N LEU A 54 10.35 3.68 -3.40
CA LEU A 54 11.67 3.24 -2.96
C LEU A 54 12.53 2.73 -4.12
N GLU A 55 11.97 2.01 -5.09
CA GLU A 55 12.73 1.52 -6.24
C GLU A 55 13.18 2.66 -7.16
N VAL A 56 12.35 3.70 -7.35
CA VAL A 56 12.73 4.88 -8.12
C VAL A 56 13.84 5.66 -7.40
N CYS A 57 13.68 5.96 -6.10
CA CYS A 57 14.73 6.63 -5.34
C CYS A 57 16.05 5.83 -5.37
N ARG A 58 15.98 4.50 -5.22
CA ARG A 58 17.14 3.61 -5.33
C ARG A 58 17.84 3.73 -6.68
N LYS A 59 17.10 3.80 -7.80
CA LYS A 59 17.66 3.96 -9.14
C LYS A 59 18.25 5.34 -9.37
N ALA A 60 17.61 6.38 -8.86
CA ALA A 60 18.10 7.77 -8.85
C ALA A 60 19.28 7.98 -7.87
N LYS A 61 19.73 6.92 -7.16
CA LYS A 61 20.77 7.00 -6.11
C LYS A 61 20.44 8.01 -5.01
N ARG A 62 19.15 8.26 -4.77
CA ARG A 62 18.64 9.11 -3.68
C ARG A 62 18.27 8.23 -2.49
N ARG A 63 18.68 8.68 -1.31
CA ARG A 63 18.26 8.07 -0.05
C ARG A 63 16.81 8.44 0.26
N VAL A 64 16.17 7.74 1.19
CA VAL A 64 14.77 8.01 1.56
C VAL A 64 14.64 8.08 3.07
N VAL A 65 14.13 9.21 3.56
CA VAL A 65 13.59 9.34 4.91
C VAL A 65 12.14 8.88 4.85
N HIS A 66 11.90 7.61 5.17
CA HIS A 66 10.56 7.00 5.05
C HIS A 66 9.80 7.07 6.38
N CYS A 67 8.70 7.81 6.37
CA CYS A 67 7.86 8.11 7.52
C CYS A 67 6.46 7.53 7.28
N ASP A 68 6.07 6.51 8.04
CA ASP A 68 4.73 5.92 7.98
C ASP A 68 3.80 6.60 9.00
N MET A 69 2.77 7.30 8.52
CA MET A 69 1.80 8.03 9.35
C MET A 69 0.54 7.21 9.68
N MET A 70 0.54 5.90 9.41
CA MET A 70 -0.62 5.06 9.65
C MET A 70 -1.13 5.17 11.09
N ARG A 71 -2.40 5.58 11.24
CA ARG A 71 -3.13 5.73 12.51
C ARG A 71 -2.44 6.63 13.53
N VAL A 72 -1.80 7.72 13.10
CA VAL A 72 -1.33 8.73 14.06
C VAL A 72 -2.49 9.31 14.86
N GLY A 73 -2.27 9.50 16.17
CA GLY A 73 -3.29 10.00 17.10
C GLY A 73 -2.95 11.35 17.75
N SER A 74 -1.71 11.82 17.61
CA SER A 74 -1.24 13.06 18.24
C SER A 74 -0.07 13.67 17.49
N TYR A 75 0.16 14.97 17.69
CA TYR A 75 1.36 15.66 17.18
C TYR A 75 2.66 15.06 17.74
N SER A 76 2.64 14.60 18.99
CA SER A 76 3.77 13.89 19.59
C SER A 76 4.09 12.60 18.83
N ASP A 77 3.09 11.84 18.39
CA ASP A 77 3.31 10.63 17.59
C ASP A 77 3.91 10.98 16.20
N VAL A 78 3.41 12.03 15.55
CA VAL A 78 3.96 12.50 14.27
C VAL A 78 5.45 12.88 14.40
N ILE A 79 5.79 13.69 15.41
CA ILE A 79 7.18 14.12 15.69
C ILE A 79 8.07 12.90 15.92
N ARG A 80 7.61 11.95 16.75
CA ARG A 80 8.35 10.73 17.04
C ARG A 80 8.65 9.96 15.76
N ARG A 81 7.64 9.70 14.91
CA ARG A 81 7.81 8.93 13.68
C ARG A 81 8.71 9.63 12.67
N LEU A 82 8.58 10.95 12.53
CA LEU A 82 9.45 11.80 11.70
C LEU A 82 10.91 11.72 12.17
N ALA A 83 11.16 11.93 13.46
CA ALA A 83 12.49 11.90 14.03
C ALA A 83 13.13 10.52 13.92
N GLU A 84 12.42 9.46 14.30
CA GLU A 84 12.91 8.08 14.18
C GLU A 84 13.22 7.69 12.72
N ALA A 85 12.40 8.11 11.76
CA ALA A 85 12.65 7.86 10.34
C ALA A 85 13.93 8.55 9.86
N ALA A 86 14.14 9.82 10.26
CA ALA A 86 15.35 10.56 9.94
C ALA A 86 16.60 9.89 10.53
N LEU A 87 16.50 9.35 11.75
CA LEU A 87 17.58 8.64 12.44
C LEU A 87 17.88 7.28 11.79
N ARG A 88 16.86 6.50 11.41
CA ARG A 88 17.02 5.21 10.73
C ARG A 88 17.63 5.34 9.33
N SER A 89 17.37 6.47 8.65
CA SER A 89 17.79 6.67 7.26
C SER A 89 19.31 6.75 7.05
N ASN A 90 20.15 6.81 8.11
CA ASN A 90 21.62 6.74 7.95
C ASN A 90 22.41 6.58 9.27
N GLN A 91 23.51 5.82 9.18
CA GLN A 91 24.67 5.89 10.08
C GLN A 91 25.70 6.86 9.47
N GLY A 92 25.96 8.00 10.09
CA GLY A 92 26.97 8.96 9.62
C GLY A 92 27.15 10.14 10.58
N PRO A 93 28.24 10.92 10.46
CA PRO A 93 28.63 11.96 11.43
C PRO A 93 27.59 13.07 11.65
N THR A 94 26.64 13.23 10.73
CA THR A 94 25.51 14.18 10.84
C THR A 94 24.40 13.74 11.80
N ILE A 95 24.45 12.51 12.34
CA ILE A 95 23.44 12.05 13.30
C ILE A 95 23.58 12.78 14.64
N GLU A 96 24.80 13.12 15.06
CA GLU A 96 25.07 13.84 16.30
C GLU A 96 24.50 15.26 16.26
N SER A 97 24.73 15.99 15.17
CA SER A 97 24.16 17.33 14.98
C SER A 97 22.63 17.30 14.92
N PHE A 98 22.05 16.25 14.32
CA PHE A 98 20.60 16.07 14.30
C PHE A 98 20.06 15.75 15.71
N LEU A 99 20.71 14.83 16.43
CA LEU A 99 20.39 14.46 17.81
C LEU A 99 20.49 15.66 18.76
N GLN A 100 21.49 16.52 18.59
CA GLN A 100 21.60 17.78 19.33
C GLN A 100 20.43 18.72 19.01
N ALA A 101 20.07 18.86 17.74
CA ALA A 101 18.94 19.68 17.33
C ALA A 101 17.59 19.16 17.87
N ILE A 102 17.45 17.83 18.04
CA ILE A 102 16.26 17.19 18.61
C ILE A 102 16.41 16.82 20.09
N ALA A 103 17.45 17.27 20.80
CA ALA A 103 17.69 16.85 22.19
C ALA A 103 16.53 17.24 23.13
N HIS A 104 15.84 18.35 22.82
CA HIS A 104 14.64 18.80 23.51
C HIS A 104 13.46 17.79 23.42
N LEU A 105 13.47 16.90 22.43
CA LEU A 105 12.50 15.81 22.26
C LEU A 105 12.84 14.55 23.08
N ARG A 106 13.86 14.62 23.95
CA ARG A 106 14.29 13.54 24.87
C ARG A 106 14.39 12.17 24.18
N PRO A 107 15.31 12.01 23.20
CA PRO A 107 15.57 10.71 22.60
C PRO A 107 16.13 9.73 23.65
N THR A 108 15.64 8.49 23.65
CA THR A 108 16.03 7.41 24.57
C THR A 108 16.50 6.20 23.78
N TRP A 109 17.61 5.61 24.21
CA TRP A 109 18.13 4.37 23.64
C TRP A 109 17.49 3.17 24.33
N SER A 110 16.92 2.27 23.54
CA SER A 110 16.43 0.98 24.01
C SER A 110 17.09 -0.12 23.19
N ILE A 111 17.45 -1.22 23.85
CA ILE A 111 17.95 -2.41 23.16
C ILE A 111 16.73 -3.29 22.92
N ASP A 112 16.49 -3.65 21.66
CA ASP A 112 15.46 -4.62 21.32
C ASP A 112 16.00 -6.02 21.66
N PRO A 113 15.44 -6.71 22.69
CA PRO A 113 15.92 -8.01 23.12
C PRO A 113 15.68 -9.12 22.09
N ILE A 114 14.83 -8.88 21.07
CA ILE A 114 14.50 -9.87 20.04
C ILE A 114 15.44 -9.77 18.84
N SER A 115 15.81 -8.55 18.44
CA SER A 115 16.67 -8.30 17.27
C SER A 115 18.14 -8.03 17.61
N GLY A 116 18.48 -7.81 18.89
CA GLY A 116 19.83 -7.46 19.34
C GLY A 116 20.30 -6.07 18.85
N GLY A 117 19.41 -5.29 18.23
CA GLY A 117 19.70 -3.95 17.71
C GLY A 117 19.38 -2.86 18.73
N THR A 118 20.15 -1.78 18.71
CA THR A 118 19.80 -0.53 19.40
C THR A 118 18.66 0.16 18.65
N GLN A 119 17.47 0.21 19.24
CA GLN A 119 16.37 1.04 18.78
C GLN A 119 16.37 2.38 19.52
N LEU A 120 16.41 3.46 18.75
CA LEU A 120 16.29 4.81 19.25
C LEU A 120 14.81 5.20 19.28
N THR A 121 14.28 5.41 20.48
CA THR A 121 12.89 5.81 20.71
C THR A 121 12.86 7.27 21.12
N VAL A 122 12.12 8.10 20.40
CA VAL A 122 11.97 9.53 20.74
C VAL A 122 10.74 9.69 21.63
N SER A 123 10.89 10.39 22.76
CA SER A 123 9.79 10.63 23.71
C SER A 123 9.42 12.12 23.74
N PRO A 124 8.70 12.60 22.72
CA PRO A 124 8.25 13.98 22.67
C PRO A 124 7.25 14.27 23.80
N SER A 125 7.19 15.53 24.21
CA SER A 125 6.25 15.99 25.25
C SER A 125 4.80 15.67 24.87
N SER A 126 3.98 15.28 25.85
CA SER A 126 2.53 15.08 25.65
C SER A 126 1.80 16.38 25.25
N LYS A 127 2.43 17.55 25.45
CA LYS A 127 1.94 18.87 25.03
C LYS A 127 2.50 19.34 23.68
N SER A 128 2.92 18.42 22.81
CA SER A 128 3.45 18.78 21.48
C SER A 128 2.42 19.53 20.65
N THR A 129 2.86 20.61 19.98
CA THR A 129 2.01 21.47 19.15
C THR A 129 2.28 21.25 17.65
N PRO A 130 1.41 21.74 16.75
CA PRO A 130 1.68 21.79 15.31
C PRO A 130 3.05 22.39 14.99
N GLU A 131 3.45 23.46 15.68
CA GLU A 131 4.71 24.17 15.46
C GLU A 131 5.91 23.27 15.73
N ASN A 132 5.84 22.39 16.74
CA ASN A 132 6.89 21.41 16.99
C ASN A 132 7.05 20.39 15.85
N VAL A 133 5.97 20.05 15.13
CA VAL A 133 6.05 19.22 13.92
C VAL A 133 6.76 19.99 12.81
N ILE A 134 6.42 21.28 12.62
CA ILE A 134 7.06 22.13 11.61
C ILE A 134 8.56 22.29 11.88
N ASP A 135 8.96 22.49 13.14
CA ASP A 135 10.37 22.52 13.52
C ASP A 135 11.07 21.19 13.23
N THR A 136 10.39 20.06 13.48
CA THR A 136 10.92 18.74 13.13
C THR A 136 11.09 18.59 11.61
N LEU A 137 10.15 19.10 10.81
CA LEU A 137 10.25 19.10 9.34
C LEU A 137 11.46 19.91 8.87
N ARG A 138 11.73 21.09 9.44
CA ARG A 138 12.94 21.89 9.12
C ARG A 138 14.23 21.12 9.38
N LEU A 139 14.27 20.35 10.46
CA LEU A 139 15.42 19.50 10.76
C LEU A 139 15.57 18.36 9.75
N ILE A 140 14.45 17.78 9.32
CA ILE A 140 14.42 16.76 8.27
C ILE A 140 14.86 17.33 6.91
N GLU A 141 14.45 18.54 6.56
CA GLU A 141 14.87 19.20 5.33
C GLU A 141 16.39 19.34 5.27
N LYS A 142 16.99 19.95 6.30
CA LYS A 142 18.45 20.10 6.44
C LYS A 142 19.15 18.75 6.31
N ARG A 143 18.57 17.72 6.92
CA ARG A 143 19.07 16.35 6.85
C ARG A 143 18.99 15.75 5.44
N CYS A 144 17.85 15.92 4.77
CA CYS A 144 17.62 15.46 3.42
C CYS A 144 18.61 16.09 2.43
N LYS A 145 18.80 17.41 2.51
CA LYS A 145 19.80 18.15 1.73
C LYS A 145 21.22 17.60 1.96
N ALA A 146 21.62 17.46 3.22
CA ALA A 146 22.96 16.95 3.58
C ALA A 146 23.23 15.50 3.12
N THR A 147 22.19 14.73 2.80
CA THR A 147 22.30 13.31 2.43
C THR A 147 21.86 12.98 1.03
N ASN A 148 21.42 13.98 0.27
CA ASN A 148 20.70 13.80 -1.00
C ASN A 148 19.55 12.78 -0.85
N SER A 149 18.73 12.98 0.18
CA SER A 149 17.55 12.15 0.44
C SER A 149 16.26 12.84 0.01
N CYS A 150 15.26 12.04 -0.37
CA CYS A 150 13.87 12.47 -0.43
C CYS A 150 13.18 12.22 0.91
N LEU A 151 12.18 13.03 1.24
CA LEU A 151 11.24 12.73 2.31
C LEU A 151 10.08 11.92 1.72
N PHE A 152 9.76 10.77 2.29
CA PHE A 152 8.61 9.97 1.88
C PHE A 152 7.64 9.81 3.06
N ILE A 153 6.46 10.42 2.96
CA ILE A 153 5.38 10.33 3.95
C ILE A 153 4.31 9.37 3.43
N ASP A 154 4.26 8.16 4.00
CA ASP A 154 3.23 7.16 3.70
C ASP A 154 2.02 7.35 4.61
N GLU A 155 0.84 6.98 4.10
CA GLU A 155 -0.49 7.24 4.69
C GLU A 155 -0.67 8.72 5.13
N PHE A 156 -0.28 9.68 4.28
CA PHE A 156 -0.34 11.12 4.57
C PHE A 156 -1.74 11.61 4.98
N GLN A 157 -2.80 11.01 4.44
CA GLN A 157 -4.17 11.37 4.80
C GLN A 157 -4.48 11.16 6.28
N ASP A 158 -3.76 10.27 6.98
CA ASP A 158 -4.03 9.98 8.39
C ASP A 158 -3.69 11.20 9.30
N LEU A 159 -2.92 12.18 8.80
CA LEU A 159 -2.72 13.47 9.48
C LEU A 159 -4.02 14.28 9.63
N THR A 160 -5.03 14.03 8.80
CA THR A 160 -6.34 14.69 8.88
C THR A 160 -7.15 14.25 10.11
N ALA A 161 -6.77 13.14 10.74
CA ALA A 161 -7.39 12.67 11.99
C ALA A 161 -6.96 13.49 13.22
N LEU A 162 -5.96 14.37 13.09
CA LEU A 162 -5.44 15.16 14.20
C LEU A 162 -6.37 16.35 14.57
N PRO A 163 -6.37 16.80 15.83
CA PRO A 163 -7.13 17.97 16.24
C PRO A 163 -6.65 19.24 15.50
N LYS A 164 -7.57 20.05 14.96
CA LYS A 164 -7.24 21.27 14.17
C LYS A 164 -6.38 20.97 12.92
N HIS A 165 -6.59 19.81 12.27
CA HIS A 165 -5.80 19.39 11.12
C HIS A 165 -5.75 20.42 9.99
N GLU A 166 -6.84 21.15 9.68
CA GLU A 166 -6.83 22.15 8.60
C GLU A 166 -5.75 23.22 8.78
N SER A 167 -5.66 23.79 9.99
CA SER A 167 -4.64 24.77 10.34
C SER A 167 -3.24 24.15 10.29
N PHE A 168 -3.08 22.94 10.82
CA PHE A 168 -1.80 22.22 10.79
C PHE A 168 -1.33 21.90 9.37
N ILE A 169 -2.23 21.42 8.50
CA ILE A 169 -1.95 21.15 7.09
C ILE A 169 -1.59 22.46 6.37
N ALA A 170 -2.25 23.59 6.66
CA ALA A 170 -1.84 24.89 6.13
C ALA A 170 -0.43 25.31 6.59
N GLN A 171 -0.08 25.07 7.87
CA GLN A 171 1.29 25.32 8.37
C GLN A 171 2.32 24.44 7.66
N MET A 172 2.04 23.14 7.48
CA MET A 172 2.91 22.22 6.74
C MET A 172 3.12 22.69 5.30
N ARG A 173 2.06 23.12 4.60
CA ARG A 173 2.15 23.66 3.24
C ARG A 173 3.08 24.87 3.20
N SER A 174 2.92 25.80 4.14
CA SER A 174 3.72 27.03 4.23
C SER A 174 5.20 26.75 4.44
N GLU A 175 5.52 25.68 5.17
CA GLU A 175 6.90 25.21 5.37
C GLU A 175 7.44 24.53 4.10
N ILE A 176 6.71 23.55 3.57
CA ILE A 176 7.14 22.70 2.45
C ILE A 176 7.36 23.50 1.15
N GLN A 177 6.58 24.55 0.90
CA GLN A 177 6.76 25.39 -0.29
C GLN A 177 8.10 26.14 -0.32
N ARG A 178 8.80 26.23 0.82
CA ARG A 178 10.12 26.87 0.92
C ARG A 178 11.27 25.89 0.66
N TRP A 179 10.97 24.59 0.60
CA TRP A 179 11.99 23.57 0.37
C TRP A 179 12.43 23.63 -1.09
N ASP A 180 13.74 23.81 -1.29
CA ASP A 180 14.43 23.69 -2.56
C ASP A 180 15.20 22.36 -2.63
N ASP A 181 15.28 21.79 -3.84
CA ASP A 181 16.05 20.59 -4.20
C ASP A 181 15.73 19.28 -3.42
N THR A 182 14.72 19.31 -2.55
CA THR A 182 14.28 18.18 -1.73
C THR A 182 12.87 17.75 -2.11
N ALA A 183 12.77 16.73 -2.95
CA ALA A 183 11.48 16.16 -3.33
C ALA A 183 10.80 15.50 -2.12
N ILE A 184 9.51 15.81 -1.93
CA ILE A 184 8.63 15.11 -0.99
C ILE A 184 7.68 14.20 -1.75
N LEU A 185 7.68 12.93 -1.36
CA LEU A 185 6.72 11.94 -1.82
C LEU A 185 5.63 11.81 -0.75
N PHE A 186 4.38 12.01 -1.14
CA PHE A 186 3.20 11.72 -0.32
C PHE A 186 2.54 10.47 -0.87
N ALA A 187 2.28 9.45 -0.05
CA ALA A 187 1.46 8.31 -0.45
C ALA A 187 0.27 8.13 0.49
N GLY A 188 -0.77 7.53 -0.04
CA GLY A 188 -1.93 7.18 0.76
C GLY A 188 -2.80 6.13 0.11
N SER A 189 -3.43 5.30 0.95
CA SER A 189 -4.29 4.22 0.49
C SER A 189 -5.77 4.58 0.36
N ASP A 190 -6.20 5.63 1.06
CA ASP A 190 -7.51 6.24 0.86
C ASP A 190 -7.46 7.19 -0.34
N ARG A 191 -7.99 6.72 -1.48
CA ARG A 191 -7.95 7.47 -2.74
C ARG A 191 -8.74 8.77 -2.65
N GLU A 192 -9.87 8.76 -1.94
CA GLU A 192 -10.77 9.91 -1.89
C GLU A 192 -10.15 11.01 -1.03
N GLN A 193 -9.69 10.66 0.18
CA GLN A 193 -9.04 11.64 1.06
C GLN A 193 -7.75 12.19 0.46
N MET A 194 -6.89 11.32 -0.08
CA MET A 194 -5.67 11.79 -0.76
C MET A 194 -6.00 12.69 -1.95
N LYS A 195 -6.98 12.31 -2.79
CA LYS A 195 -7.34 13.14 -3.94
C LYS A 195 -7.89 14.49 -3.49
N ALA A 196 -8.75 14.53 -2.47
CA ALA A 196 -9.27 15.76 -1.90
C ALA A 196 -8.14 16.69 -1.43
N LEU A 197 -7.15 16.17 -0.70
CA LEU A 197 -6.01 16.95 -0.20
C LEU A 197 -5.22 17.69 -1.29
N PHE A 198 -5.04 17.09 -2.47
CA PHE A 198 -4.20 17.66 -3.52
C PHE A 198 -4.97 18.32 -4.67
N THR A 199 -6.27 18.06 -4.82
CA THR A 199 -7.07 18.50 -5.98
C THR A 199 -8.29 19.34 -5.64
N ASP A 200 -8.71 19.42 -4.37
CA ASP A 200 -9.79 20.30 -3.95
C ASP A 200 -9.27 21.75 -3.76
N PRO A 201 -9.85 22.76 -4.43
CA PRO A 201 -9.46 24.17 -4.27
C PRO A 201 -9.55 24.70 -2.84
N THR A 202 -10.36 24.08 -1.98
CA THR A 202 -10.50 24.45 -0.56
C THR A 202 -9.40 23.85 0.31
N SER A 203 -8.66 22.85 -0.19
CA SER A 203 -7.60 22.22 0.57
C SER A 203 -6.35 23.12 0.62
N PRO A 204 -5.70 23.28 1.79
CA PRO A 204 -4.42 24.00 1.85
C PRO A 204 -3.32 23.37 0.98
N PHE A 205 -3.43 22.07 0.68
CA PHE A 205 -2.49 21.34 -0.17
C PHE A 205 -2.90 21.33 -1.66
N TYR A 206 -3.90 22.13 -2.06
CA TYR A 206 -4.27 22.28 -3.46
C TYR A 206 -3.06 22.60 -4.35
N GLN A 207 -2.86 21.81 -5.40
CA GLN A 207 -1.75 21.95 -6.35
C GLN A 207 -0.35 21.97 -5.70
N SER A 208 -0.20 21.30 -4.55
CA SER A 208 1.08 21.24 -3.82
C SER A 208 2.06 20.19 -4.30
N ALA A 209 1.58 19.25 -5.11
CA ALA A 209 2.34 18.14 -5.65
C ALA A 209 1.73 17.69 -6.99
N THR A 210 2.55 17.11 -7.86
CA THR A 210 2.07 16.39 -9.03
C THR A 210 1.38 15.10 -8.59
N VAL A 211 0.12 14.91 -9.00
CA VAL A 211 -0.65 13.72 -8.62
C VAL A 211 -0.37 12.59 -9.62
N LEU A 212 0.14 11.47 -9.12
CA LEU A 212 0.29 10.22 -9.88
C LEU A 212 -0.64 9.15 -9.31
N THR A 213 -1.58 8.67 -10.14
CA THR A 213 -2.46 7.57 -9.75
C THR A 213 -1.80 6.23 -10.02
N ILE A 214 -1.63 5.42 -8.99
CA ILE A 214 -0.98 4.10 -9.04
C ILE A 214 -2.05 3.01 -8.99
N ASP A 215 -2.40 2.53 -10.17
CA ASP A 215 -3.38 1.49 -10.36
C ASP A 215 -2.76 0.08 -10.42
N ARG A 216 -3.60 -0.88 -10.81
CA ARG A 216 -3.23 -2.28 -11.08
C ARG A 216 -2.14 -2.35 -12.14
N LEU A 217 -1.40 -3.45 -12.17
CA LEU A 217 -0.34 -3.63 -13.15
C LEU A 217 -0.93 -3.85 -14.55
N ASP A 218 -0.35 -3.20 -15.55
CA ASP A 218 -0.62 -3.48 -16.95
C ASP A 218 -0.39 -4.97 -17.25
N ALA A 219 -1.38 -5.60 -17.88
CA ALA A 219 -1.40 -7.04 -18.12
C ALA A 219 -0.19 -7.50 -18.95
N LYS A 220 0.18 -6.75 -19.99
CA LYS A 220 1.31 -7.08 -20.86
C LYS A 220 2.63 -7.01 -20.11
N THR A 221 2.83 -5.95 -19.33
CA THR A 221 4.03 -5.75 -18.52
C THR A 221 4.16 -6.81 -17.44
N PHE A 222 3.06 -7.15 -16.77
CA PHE A 222 3.10 -8.16 -15.73
C PHE A 222 3.29 -9.58 -16.28
N THR A 223 2.67 -9.90 -17.41
CA THR A 223 2.87 -11.19 -18.12
C THR A 223 4.35 -11.41 -18.44
N ARG A 224 5.02 -10.42 -19.03
CA ARG A 224 6.47 -10.48 -19.31
C ARG A 224 7.29 -10.66 -18.04
N TYR A 225 6.91 -9.98 -16.96
CA TYR A 225 7.58 -10.16 -15.67
C TYR A 225 7.45 -11.60 -15.15
N ILE A 226 6.25 -12.18 -15.19
CA ILE A 226 5.95 -13.53 -14.72
C ILE A 226 6.73 -14.57 -15.53
N GLN A 227 6.64 -14.52 -16.87
CA GLN A 227 7.37 -15.43 -17.77
C GLN A 227 8.88 -15.39 -17.50
N ARG A 228 9.45 -14.18 -17.38
CA ARG A 228 10.86 -14.00 -17.08
C ARG A 228 11.26 -14.62 -15.74
N ARG A 229 10.43 -14.49 -14.70
CA ARG A 229 10.72 -15.03 -13.37
C ARG A 229 10.68 -16.55 -13.33
N PHE A 230 9.72 -17.18 -14.00
CA PHE A 230 9.71 -18.63 -14.17
C PHE A 230 10.98 -19.09 -14.90
N THR A 231 11.26 -18.51 -16.07
CA THR A 231 12.41 -18.88 -16.91
C THR A 231 13.73 -18.77 -16.17
N GLN A 232 13.97 -17.67 -15.45
CA GLN A 232 15.21 -17.44 -14.68
C GLN A 232 15.38 -18.41 -13.50
N SER A 233 14.29 -19.02 -13.03
CA SER A 233 14.32 -20.01 -11.95
C SER A 233 14.42 -21.46 -12.46
N GLY A 234 14.56 -21.68 -13.77
CA GLY A 234 14.59 -23.01 -14.36
C GLY A 234 13.22 -23.70 -14.40
N LYS A 235 12.13 -22.93 -14.40
CA LYS A 235 10.75 -23.41 -14.52
C LYS A 235 10.07 -22.72 -15.71
N ALA A 236 8.98 -23.28 -16.20
CA ALA A 236 8.16 -22.68 -17.25
C ALA A 236 6.73 -22.44 -16.77
N ILE A 237 5.99 -21.61 -17.49
CA ILE A 237 4.57 -21.34 -17.27
C ILE A 237 3.93 -21.02 -18.61
N GLU A 238 2.78 -21.63 -18.89
CA GLU A 238 2.08 -21.41 -20.16
C GLU A 238 1.36 -20.04 -20.15
N PRO A 239 1.32 -19.32 -21.29
CA PRO A 239 0.62 -18.04 -21.38
C PRO A 239 -0.84 -18.05 -20.88
N PRO A 240 -1.68 -19.07 -21.20
CA PRO A 240 -3.05 -19.14 -20.69
C PRO A 240 -3.13 -19.22 -19.15
N ILE A 241 -2.14 -19.84 -18.51
CA ILE A 241 -2.08 -19.93 -17.04
C ILE A 241 -1.78 -18.57 -16.42
N ILE A 242 -0.95 -17.75 -17.07
CA ILE A 242 -0.70 -16.38 -16.63
C ILE A 242 -1.97 -15.54 -16.73
N GLU A 243 -2.65 -15.61 -17.86
CA GLU A 243 -3.92 -14.90 -18.08
C GLU A 243 -4.94 -15.29 -17.01
N HIS A 244 -5.11 -16.59 -16.75
CA HIS A 244 -6.00 -17.09 -15.72
C HIS A 244 -5.63 -16.59 -14.31
N VAL A 245 -4.34 -16.57 -13.95
CA VAL A 245 -3.88 -15.97 -12.67
C VAL A 245 -4.26 -14.49 -12.58
N LEU A 246 -4.07 -13.72 -13.65
CA LEU A 246 -4.39 -12.29 -13.67
C LEU A 246 -5.89 -12.04 -13.57
N GLU A 247 -6.71 -12.85 -14.23
CA GLU A 247 -8.17 -12.79 -14.14
C GLU A 247 -8.67 -13.12 -12.72
N LEU A 248 -8.24 -14.24 -12.14
CA LEU A 248 -8.60 -14.66 -10.78
C LEU A 248 -8.28 -13.59 -9.74
N THR A 249 -7.15 -12.91 -9.92
CA THR A 249 -6.66 -11.90 -8.97
C THR A 249 -7.11 -10.49 -9.34
N GLY A 250 -7.82 -10.32 -10.45
CA GLY A 250 -8.20 -9.03 -11.01
C GLY A 250 -7.00 -8.13 -11.26
N HIS A 251 -5.84 -8.65 -11.66
CA HIS A 251 -4.61 -7.87 -11.85
C HIS A 251 -4.11 -7.14 -10.59
N HIS A 252 -4.59 -7.51 -9.39
CA HIS A 252 -4.15 -6.89 -8.15
C HIS A 252 -2.72 -7.38 -7.81
N PRO A 253 -1.71 -6.50 -7.72
CA PRO A 253 -0.30 -6.91 -7.71
C PRO A 253 0.05 -7.87 -6.56
N ASN A 254 -0.38 -7.55 -5.34
CA ASN A 254 -0.09 -8.38 -4.17
C ASN A 254 -0.82 -9.74 -4.23
N SER A 255 -2.07 -9.77 -4.69
CA SER A 255 -2.84 -11.01 -4.81
C SER A 255 -2.27 -11.92 -5.90
N ALA A 256 -1.94 -11.35 -7.05
CA ALA A 256 -1.27 -12.08 -8.14
C ALA A 256 0.08 -12.65 -7.68
N GLN A 257 0.93 -11.84 -7.03
CA GLN A 257 2.20 -12.30 -6.47
C GLN A 257 2.01 -13.43 -5.45
N LYS A 258 0.94 -13.39 -4.63
CA LYS A 258 0.62 -14.46 -3.68
C LYS A 258 0.25 -15.76 -4.39
N LEU A 259 -0.65 -15.72 -5.37
CA LEU A 259 -1.01 -16.91 -6.13
C LEU A 259 0.18 -17.48 -6.92
N LEU A 260 0.97 -16.60 -7.55
CA LEU A 260 2.20 -16.97 -8.25
C LEU A 260 3.24 -17.59 -7.33
N HIS A 261 3.33 -17.14 -6.08
CA HIS A 261 4.20 -17.74 -5.08
C HIS A 261 3.85 -19.20 -4.84
N PHE A 262 2.57 -19.50 -4.57
CA PHE A 262 2.12 -20.88 -4.38
C PHE A 262 2.23 -21.72 -5.65
N LEU A 263 1.90 -21.14 -6.81
CA LEU A 263 2.02 -21.80 -8.11
C LEU A 263 3.48 -22.20 -8.38
N TRP A 264 4.41 -21.25 -8.27
CA TRP A 264 5.84 -21.51 -8.46
C TRP A 264 6.38 -22.56 -7.48
N SER A 265 5.94 -22.53 -6.22
CA SER A 265 6.34 -23.50 -5.20
C SER A 265 5.81 -24.90 -5.48
N LYS A 266 4.69 -25.02 -6.20
CA LYS A 266 4.08 -26.30 -6.60
C LYS A 266 4.60 -26.84 -7.92
N THR A 267 5.06 -25.98 -8.82
CA THR A 267 5.74 -26.39 -10.05
C THR A 267 7.08 -27.03 -9.68
N ALA A 268 7.30 -28.28 -10.08
CA ALA A 268 8.58 -28.95 -9.88
C ALA A 268 9.71 -28.24 -10.64
N ASP A 269 10.96 -28.44 -10.21
CA ASP A 269 12.11 -27.89 -10.93
C ASP A 269 12.20 -28.49 -12.34
N GLY A 270 12.44 -27.64 -13.35
CA GLY A 270 12.42 -28.04 -14.76
C GLY A 270 11.03 -28.23 -15.36
N ALA A 271 9.95 -28.17 -14.57
CA ALA A 271 8.59 -28.38 -15.06
C ALA A 271 7.90 -27.09 -15.53
N THR A 272 6.78 -27.29 -16.25
CA THR A 272 5.88 -26.22 -16.69
C THR A 272 4.67 -26.16 -15.76
N ALA A 273 4.31 -24.96 -15.30
CA ALA A 273 3.07 -24.72 -14.58
C ALA A 273 1.86 -24.82 -15.53
N ASP A 274 0.94 -25.73 -15.23
CA ASP A 274 -0.29 -26.00 -15.98
C ASP A 274 -1.55 -25.66 -15.14
N ALA A 275 -2.74 -25.97 -15.69
CA ALA A 275 -4.02 -25.71 -15.04
C ALA A 275 -4.23 -26.53 -13.75
N THR A 276 -3.72 -27.76 -13.69
CA THR A 276 -3.84 -28.62 -12.52
C THR A 276 -3.01 -28.08 -11.35
N ILE A 277 -1.77 -27.64 -11.63
CA ILE A 277 -0.90 -27.01 -10.63
C ILE A 277 -1.49 -25.67 -10.17
N LEU A 278 -2.08 -24.89 -11.09
CA LEU A 278 -2.78 -23.65 -10.76
C LEU A 278 -3.94 -23.88 -9.79
N GLU A 279 -4.80 -24.87 -10.05
CA GLU A 279 -5.94 -25.17 -9.17
C GLU A 279 -5.48 -25.63 -7.78
N ALA A 280 -4.42 -26.44 -7.71
CA ALA A 280 -3.81 -26.85 -6.44
C ALA A 280 -3.23 -25.65 -5.68
N ALA A 281 -2.55 -24.74 -6.37
CA ALA A 281 -2.00 -23.52 -5.78
C ALA A 281 -3.09 -22.54 -5.30
N LEU A 282 -4.17 -22.40 -6.07
CA LEU A 282 -5.33 -21.58 -5.71
C LEU A 282 -6.02 -22.13 -4.46
N SER A 283 -6.25 -23.44 -4.41
CA SER A 283 -6.84 -24.11 -3.24
C SER A 283 -6.01 -23.90 -1.97
N LEU A 284 -4.67 -23.98 -2.08
CA LEU A 284 -3.79 -23.66 -0.95
C LEU A 284 -3.82 -22.20 -0.55
N THR A 285 -3.87 -21.29 -1.53
CA THR A 285 -3.95 -19.85 -1.28
C THR A 285 -5.21 -19.50 -0.50
N ILE A 286 -6.35 -20.06 -0.91
CA ILE A 286 -7.65 -19.89 -0.24
C ILE A 286 -7.60 -20.50 1.17
N ARG A 287 -7.11 -21.73 1.31
CA ARG A 287 -7.02 -22.42 2.61
C ARG A 287 -6.15 -21.65 3.61
N ALA A 288 -5.08 -21.00 3.15
CA ALA A 288 -4.21 -20.20 3.99
C ALA A 288 -4.86 -18.92 4.55
N GLU A 289 -6.02 -18.50 4.02
CA GLU A 289 -6.78 -17.32 4.44
C GLU A 289 -8.19 -17.66 4.95
N GLN A 290 -8.54 -18.95 4.98
CA GLN A 290 -9.90 -19.40 5.27
C GLN A 290 -10.41 -18.91 6.62
N ASP A 291 -9.60 -19.02 7.68
CA ASP A 291 -9.96 -18.55 9.03
C ASP A 291 -10.24 -17.02 9.07
N GLU A 292 -9.60 -16.24 8.19
CA GLU A 292 -9.90 -14.80 8.05
C GLU A 292 -11.24 -14.58 7.35
N PHE A 293 -11.55 -15.37 6.31
CA PHE A 293 -12.81 -15.29 5.58
C PHE A 293 -14.01 -15.72 6.42
N GLU A 294 -13.86 -16.79 7.20
CA GLU A 294 -14.88 -17.28 8.13
C GLU A 294 -15.17 -16.23 9.20
N ARG A 295 -14.14 -15.71 9.88
CA ARG A 295 -14.31 -14.63 10.86
C ARG A 295 -14.96 -13.39 10.25
N ALA A 296 -14.59 -13.02 9.02
CA ALA A 296 -15.22 -11.91 8.32
C ALA A 296 -16.72 -12.18 8.09
N LEU A 297 -17.10 -13.38 7.66
CA LEU A 297 -18.51 -13.77 7.51
C LEU A 297 -19.27 -13.77 8.84
N ASP A 298 -18.67 -14.25 9.93
CA ASP A 298 -19.30 -14.32 11.25
C ASP A 298 -19.65 -12.93 11.81
N THR A 299 -18.94 -11.88 11.38
CA THR A 299 -19.29 -10.50 11.74
C THR A 299 -20.48 -9.93 10.98
N LEU A 300 -20.95 -10.63 9.93
CA LEU A 300 -22.05 -10.18 9.08
C LEU A 300 -23.39 -10.76 9.54
N THR A 301 -24.42 -9.93 9.49
CA THR A 301 -25.79 -10.44 9.59
C THR A 301 -26.12 -11.37 8.41
N HIS A 302 -27.10 -12.27 8.55
CA HIS A 302 -27.55 -13.14 7.46
C HIS A 302 -27.88 -12.39 6.17
N MET A 303 -28.46 -11.19 6.25
CA MET A 303 -28.76 -10.37 5.07
C MET A 303 -27.49 -9.86 4.38
N GLN A 304 -26.49 -9.43 5.16
CA GLN A 304 -25.20 -8.98 4.63
C GLN A 304 -24.42 -10.14 4.01
N GLY A 305 -24.39 -11.30 4.65
CA GLY A 305 -23.77 -12.51 4.10
C GLY A 305 -24.41 -12.94 2.77
N ARG A 306 -25.75 -12.92 2.67
CA ARG A 306 -26.45 -13.23 1.41
C ARG A 306 -26.14 -12.22 0.30
N ALA A 307 -26.13 -10.91 0.61
CA ALA A 307 -25.74 -9.88 -0.35
C ALA A 307 -24.30 -10.08 -0.85
N LEU A 308 -23.38 -10.41 0.07
CA LEU A 308 -21.97 -10.65 -0.26
C LEU A 308 -21.78 -11.90 -1.14
N LYS A 309 -22.49 -13.00 -0.85
CA LYS A 309 -22.47 -14.23 -1.66
C LYS A 309 -23.05 -14.00 -3.06
N ALA A 310 -24.17 -13.28 -3.16
CA ALA A 310 -24.75 -12.91 -4.45
C ALA A 310 -23.79 -12.04 -5.29
N LEU A 311 -23.09 -11.10 -4.65
CA LEU A 311 -22.07 -10.28 -5.30
C LEU A 311 -20.88 -11.11 -5.78
N ALA A 312 -20.48 -12.15 -5.03
CA ALA A 312 -19.43 -13.07 -5.47
C ALA A 312 -19.84 -13.83 -6.74
N GLN A 313 -21.10 -14.23 -6.86
CA GLN A 313 -21.62 -14.99 -8.00
C GLN A 313 -21.89 -14.12 -9.24
N LEU A 314 -22.59 -13.00 -9.07
CA LEU A 314 -23.07 -12.16 -10.17
C LEU A 314 -22.12 -11.03 -10.55
N GLY A 315 -21.12 -10.74 -9.71
CA GLY A 315 -20.32 -9.53 -9.79
C GLY A 315 -20.99 -8.35 -9.08
N GLY A 316 -20.27 -7.22 -9.03
CA GLY A 316 -20.70 -6.05 -8.26
C GLY A 316 -21.30 -4.92 -9.09
N GLN A 317 -21.75 -5.19 -10.31
CA GLN A 317 -22.56 -4.27 -11.10
C GLN A 317 -24.05 -4.53 -10.83
N SER A 318 -24.90 -3.52 -11.04
CA SER A 318 -26.37 -3.66 -10.98
C SER A 318 -26.88 -4.33 -9.69
N THR A 319 -26.27 -4.04 -8.53
CA THR A 319 -26.57 -4.69 -7.24
C THR A 319 -27.94 -4.35 -6.65
N THR A 320 -28.76 -3.59 -7.38
CA THR A 320 -30.14 -3.23 -7.07
C THR A 320 -31.15 -3.80 -8.08
N GLY A 321 -30.67 -4.48 -9.13
CA GLY A 321 -31.52 -5.12 -10.14
C GLY A 321 -32.18 -6.41 -9.64
N SER A 322 -33.25 -6.84 -10.31
CA SER A 322 -34.04 -8.02 -9.94
C SER A 322 -33.19 -9.28 -9.77
N THR A 323 -32.31 -9.58 -10.73
CA THR A 323 -31.42 -10.76 -10.68
C THR A 323 -30.56 -10.79 -9.41
N PHE A 324 -30.02 -9.63 -9.00
CA PHE A 324 -29.23 -9.55 -7.77
C PHE A 324 -30.09 -9.76 -6.54
N LEU A 325 -31.27 -9.12 -6.48
CA LEU A 325 -32.18 -9.21 -5.35
C LEU A 325 -32.74 -10.61 -5.15
N GLU A 326 -33.06 -11.31 -6.24
CA GLU A 326 -33.50 -12.71 -6.23
C GLU A 326 -32.39 -13.64 -5.72
N THR A 327 -31.17 -13.51 -6.28
CA THR A 327 -30.01 -14.31 -5.87
C THR A 327 -29.63 -14.08 -4.41
N ALA A 328 -29.66 -12.81 -3.96
CA ALA A 328 -29.43 -12.44 -2.56
C ALA A 328 -30.62 -12.78 -1.64
N ARG A 329 -31.79 -13.13 -2.20
CA ARG A 329 -33.07 -13.29 -1.49
C ARG A 329 -33.42 -12.05 -0.64
N ILE A 330 -33.18 -10.86 -1.17
CA ILE A 330 -33.46 -9.57 -0.52
C ILE A 330 -34.62 -8.89 -1.25
N ARG A 331 -35.69 -8.54 -0.53
CA ARG A 331 -36.91 -8.00 -1.13
C ARG A 331 -36.78 -6.58 -1.67
N ASN A 332 -35.94 -5.74 -1.05
CA ASN A 332 -35.88 -4.33 -1.39
C ASN A 332 -34.44 -3.86 -1.75
N PRO A 333 -34.28 -2.99 -2.78
CA PRO A 333 -32.98 -2.44 -3.21
C PRO A 333 -32.20 -1.70 -2.13
N THR A 334 -32.89 -0.98 -1.26
CA THR A 334 -32.28 -0.15 -0.21
C THR A 334 -31.56 -1.01 0.84
N SER A 335 -32.14 -2.15 1.21
CA SER A 335 -31.58 -3.12 2.14
C SER A 335 -30.33 -3.78 1.55
N ALA A 336 -30.35 -4.14 0.26
CA ALA A 336 -29.18 -4.65 -0.44
C ALA A 336 -28.05 -3.60 -0.45
N SER A 337 -28.38 -2.35 -0.75
CA SER A 337 -27.40 -1.25 -0.76
C SER A 337 -26.81 -0.99 0.63
N LYS A 338 -27.63 -0.99 1.69
CA LYS A 338 -27.16 -0.86 3.09
C LYS A 338 -26.28 -2.03 3.51
N ALA A 339 -26.64 -3.26 3.11
CA ALA A 339 -25.86 -4.46 3.38
C ALA A 339 -24.46 -4.39 2.74
N LEU A 340 -24.38 -4.01 1.46
CA LEU A 340 -23.10 -3.83 0.76
C LEU A 340 -22.29 -2.66 1.31
N THR A 341 -22.95 -1.55 1.68
CA THR A 341 -22.31 -0.41 2.34
C THR A 341 -21.65 -0.84 3.66
N ARG A 342 -22.30 -1.71 4.44
CA ARG A 342 -21.69 -2.28 5.65
C ARG A 342 -20.43 -3.11 5.32
N CYS A 343 -20.47 -3.90 4.25
CA CYS A 343 -19.30 -4.67 3.80
C CYS A 343 -18.13 -3.76 3.35
N VAL A 344 -18.44 -2.58 2.80
CA VAL A 344 -17.43 -1.55 2.49
C VAL A 344 -16.83 -0.95 3.76
N GLN A 345 -17.67 -0.62 4.75
CA GLN A 345 -17.19 -0.12 6.06
C GLN A 345 -16.27 -1.13 6.77
N LEU A 346 -16.57 -2.43 6.64
CA LEU A 346 -15.76 -3.53 7.16
C LEU A 346 -14.52 -3.83 6.29
N LYS A 347 -14.31 -3.08 5.19
CA LYS A 347 -13.18 -3.25 4.24
C LYS A 347 -13.15 -4.63 3.56
N ILE A 348 -14.29 -5.30 3.49
CA ILE A 348 -14.47 -6.54 2.72
C ILE A 348 -14.65 -6.20 1.23
N LEU A 349 -15.38 -5.11 0.97
CA LEU A 349 -15.60 -4.59 -0.36
C LEU A 349 -14.97 -3.19 -0.52
N LEU A 350 -14.65 -2.85 -1.76
CA LEU A 350 -14.43 -1.49 -2.23
C LEU A 350 -15.62 -1.09 -3.07
N LYS A 351 -16.05 0.16 -2.93
CA LYS A 351 -16.99 0.79 -3.86
C LYS A 351 -16.20 1.64 -4.84
N ASP A 352 -16.44 1.43 -6.13
CA ASP A 352 -15.85 2.18 -7.23
C ASP A 352 -16.99 2.70 -8.10
N GLN A 353 -17.32 3.98 -7.93
CA GLN A 353 -18.49 4.64 -8.51
C GLN A 353 -19.80 3.88 -8.18
N SER A 354 -20.41 3.25 -9.19
CA SER A 354 -21.64 2.45 -9.08
C SER A 354 -21.40 0.97 -8.82
N SER A 355 -20.14 0.52 -8.77
CA SER A 355 -19.77 -0.89 -8.70
C SER A 355 -19.11 -1.27 -7.38
N TYR A 356 -19.27 -2.53 -6.99
CA TYR A 356 -18.60 -3.09 -5.82
C TYR A 356 -17.57 -4.16 -6.23
N ARG A 357 -16.47 -4.23 -5.49
CA ARG A 357 -15.40 -5.22 -5.74
C ARG A 357 -14.87 -5.75 -4.43
N PHE A 358 -14.48 -7.03 -4.39
CA PHE A 358 -13.79 -7.56 -3.22
C PHE A 358 -12.42 -6.91 -3.06
N THR A 359 -12.07 -6.54 -1.82
CA THR A 359 -10.70 -6.14 -1.48
C THR A 359 -9.74 -7.31 -1.64
N ASN A 360 -10.21 -8.51 -1.31
CA ASN A 360 -9.48 -9.76 -1.47
C ASN A 360 -10.14 -10.67 -2.52
N PRO A 361 -9.52 -10.88 -3.70
CA PRO A 361 -10.10 -11.74 -4.73
C PRO A 361 -10.25 -13.20 -4.30
N PHE A 362 -9.43 -13.69 -3.37
CA PHE A 362 -9.55 -15.07 -2.88
C PHE A 362 -10.80 -15.26 -2.01
N PHE A 363 -11.24 -14.21 -1.31
CA PHE A 363 -12.50 -14.26 -0.57
C PHE A 363 -13.70 -14.42 -1.51
N LYS A 364 -13.69 -13.72 -2.66
CA LYS A 364 -14.69 -13.92 -3.73
C LYS A 364 -14.74 -15.39 -4.17
N ILE A 365 -13.58 -15.96 -4.50
CA ILE A 365 -13.48 -17.33 -5.02
C ILE A 365 -13.91 -18.34 -3.94
N TRP A 366 -13.52 -18.12 -2.68
CA TRP A 366 -13.95 -18.96 -1.57
C TRP A 366 -15.47 -18.97 -1.42
N LEU A 367 -16.12 -17.80 -1.45
CA LEU A 367 -17.60 -17.71 -1.40
C LEU A 367 -18.29 -18.41 -2.57
N GLN A 368 -17.68 -18.39 -3.77
CA GLN A 368 -18.19 -19.12 -4.94
C GLN A 368 -18.06 -20.63 -4.79
N ARG A 369 -17.09 -21.12 -4.00
CA ARG A 369 -16.86 -22.55 -3.72
C ARG A 369 -17.70 -23.07 -2.55
N LEU A 370 -18.29 -22.19 -1.73
CA LEU A 370 -19.18 -22.63 -0.66
C LEU A 370 -20.46 -23.24 -1.24
N PRO A 371 -20.96 -24.36 -0.67
CA PRO A 371 -22.24 -24.92 -1.07
C PRO A 371 -23.35 -23.87 -0.97
N THR A 372 -24.25 -23.85 -1.96
CA THR A 372 -25.29 -22.82 -2.13
C THR A 372 -26.26 -22.75 -0.97
#